data_AF-M8E5D9-F1
#
_entry.id   AF-M8E5D9-F1
#
_cell.length_a   1.000
_cell.length_b   1.000
_cell.length_c   1.000
_cell.angle_alpha   90.00
_cell.angle_beta   90.00
_cell.angle_gamma   90.00
#
_symmetry.space_group_name_H-M   'P 1'
#
loop_
_entity.id
_entity.type
_entity.pdbx_description
1 polymer ?
#
loop_
_entity_poly.entity_id
_entity_poly.type
_entity_poly.pdbx_seq_one_letter_code
_entity_poly.pdbx_strand_id
1 'polypeptide(L)'
;MSYYYRSNLAVELEDSPGSVTKKKTKRTVRIKPSIPTKEKLMYLFFITLVVIGVGMVGVRYSQISQYNYEIQRLKKEIRINKEKNTSLQLQIEQLSNRDRIIMEAERMGMVYNPEAAHLVGQSKEAAKKDGKGSKAASQKKQP
;
A
#
# COMPACT_ATOMS: atom_id res chain seq x y z
N MET A 1 -25.81 4.86 -107.30
CA MET A 1 -25.80 5.37 -105.92
C MET A 1 -26.37 4.27 -105.02
N SER A 2 -25.59 3.69 -104.11
CA SER A 2 -26.12 2.79 -103.07
C SER A 2 -25.46 3.14 -101.74
N TYR A 3 -26.23 3.78 -100.87
CA TYR A 3 -25.81 4.15 -99.51
C TYR A 3 -26.03 2.95 -98.59
N TYR A 4 -24.95 2.28 -98.21
CA TYR A 4 -25.01 1.25 -97.17
C TYR A 4 -24.92 1.89 -95.79
N TYR A 5 -26.08 2.12 -95.19
CA TYR A 5 -26.21 2.52 -93.79
C TYR A 5 -25.99 1.29 -92.90
N ARG A 6 -24.80 1.15 -92.31
CA ARG A 6 -24.51 0.16 -91.25
C ARG A 6 -24.25 0.89 -89.94
N SER A 7 -25.32 1.30 -89.27
CA SER A 7 -25.23 2.12 -88.05
C SER A 7 -25.26 1.34 -86.74
N ASN A 8 -25.32 0.00 -86.75
CA ASN A 8 -25.20 -0.83 -85.53
C ASN A 8 -24.75 -2.27 -85.87
N LEU A 9 -23.88 -2.44 -86.86
CA LEU A 9 -23.30 -3.74 -87.13
C LEU A 9 -21.95 -3.84 -86.43
N ALA A 10 -21.93 -4.45 -85.25
CA ALA A 10 -20.70 -4.97 -84.66
C ALA A 10 -20.24 -6.16 -85.52
N VAL A 11 -19.42 -5.86 -86.54
CA VAL A 11 -18.69 -6.88 -87.28
C VAL A 11 -17.51 -7.26 -86.39
N GLU A 12 -17.58 -8.44 -85.81
CA GLU A 12 -16.40 -9.09 -85.23
C GLU A 12 -15.49 -9.42 -86.41
N LEU A 13 -14.37 -8.70 -86.52
CA LEU A 13 -13.35 -8.98 -87.52
C LEU A 13 -12.83 -10.39 -87.24
N GLU A 14 -13.08 -11.33 -88.16
CA GLU A 14 -12.44 -12.64 -88.14
C GLU A 14 -10.93 -12.45 -87.99
N ASP A 15 -10.38 -13.04 -86.92
CA ASP A 15 -8.97 -13.00 -86.62
C ASP A 15 -8.18 -13.51 -87.82
N SER A 16 -7.41 -12.61 -88.44
CA SER A 16 -6.40 -12.97 -89.43
C SER A 16 -5.50 -14.06 -88.82
N PRO A 17 -5.18 -15.16 -89.54
CA PRO A 17 -4.45 -16.32 -89.00
C PRO A 17 -2.95 -16.06 -88.73
N GLY A 18 -2.57 -14.83 -88.37
CA GLY A 18 -1.21 -14.45 -87.99
C GLY A 18 -1.12 -13.54 -86.76
N SER A 19 -2.21 -13.21 -86.07
CA SER A 19 -2.14 -12.32 -84.91
C SER A 19 -1.90 -13.09 -83.61
N VAL A 20 -0.66 -13.03 -83.14
CA VAL A 20 -0.24 -13.58 -81.84
C VAL A 20 -1.05 -12.87 -80.77
N THR A 21 -2.00 -13.59 -80.15
CA THR A 21 -2.90 -13.05 -79.13
C THR A 21 -2.06 -12.48 -77.98
N LYS A 22 -1.88 -11.16 -77.95
CA LYS A 22 -1.25 -10.47 -76.83
C LYS A 22 -2.21 -10.58 -75.64
N LYS A 23 -1.99 -11.60 -74.80
CA LYS A 23 -2.66 -11.74 -73.50
C LYS A 23 -2.55 -10.40 -72.78
N LYS A 24 -3.69 -9.73 -72.59
CA LYS A 24 -3.79 -8.51 -71.79
C LYS A 24 -3.38 -8.87 -70.36
N THR A 25 -2.10 -8.72 -70.04
CA THR A 25 -1.59 -8.88 -68.69
C THR A 25 -2.21 -7.76 -67.86
N LYS A 26 -3.19 -8.12 -67.03
CA LYS A 26 -3.72 -7.22 -66.01
C LYS A 26 -2.53 -6.74 -65.18
N ARG A 27 -2.22 -5.45 -65.30
CA ARG A 27 -1.16 -4.81 -64.52
C ARG A 27 -1.65 -4.75 -63.07
N THR A 28 -1.36 -5.79 -62.30
CA THR A 28 -1.61 -5.77 -60.86
C THR A 28 -0.75 -4.67 -60.27
N VAL A 29 -1.40 -3.57 -59.86
CA VAL A 29 -0.74 -2.48 -59.14
C VAL A 29 -0.32 -3.05 -57.79
N ARG A 30 0.94 -3.46 -57.66
CA ARG A 30 1.54 -3.82 -56.38
C ARG A 30 1.70 -2.53 -55.58
N ILE A 31 0.74 -2.25 -54.72
CA ILE A 31 0.84 -1.17 -53.74
C ILE A 31 1.95 -1.59 -52.78
N LYS A 32 3.14 -0.99 -52.94
CA LYS A 32 4.24 -1.21 -52.01
C LYS A 32 3.85 -0.54 -50.69
N PRO A 33 3.81 -1.26 -49.56
CA PRO A 33 3.66 -0.60 -48.27
C PRO A 33 4.92 0.25 -48.05
N SER A 34 4.76 1.58 -48.14
CA SER A 34 5.86 2.55 -48.03
C SER A 34 6.44 2.64 -46.61
N ILE A 35 5.78 2.04 -45.63
CA ILE A 35 6.17 2.11 -44.21
C ILE A 35 6.51 0.70 -43.74
N PRO A 36 7.75 0.45 -43.27
CA PRO A 36 8.14 -0.84 -42.71
C PRO A 36 7.27 -1.16 -41.49
N THR A 37 6.78 -2.39 -41.40
CA THR A 37 5.89 -2.84 -40.32
C THR A 37 6.50 -2.68 -38.92
N LYS A 38 7.84 -2.71 -38.83
CA LYS A 38 8.58 -2.43 -37.59
C LYS A 38 8.34 -1.03 -37.02
N GLU A 39 8.32 0.02 -37.84
CA GLU A 39 8.11 1.39 -37.34
C GLU A 39 6.71 1.55 -36.77
N LYS A 40 5.68 1.05 -37.48
CA LYS A 40 4.30 1.06 -36.98
C LYS A 40 4.16 0.35 -35.64
N LEU A 41 4.89 -0.76 -35.45
CA LEU A 41 4.85 -1.52 -34.21
C LEU A 41 5.54 -0.77 -33.05
N MET A 42 6.67 -0.10 -33.32
CA MET A 42 7.36 0.73 -32.33
C MET A 42 6.50 1.90 -31.84
N TYR A 43 5.78 2.57 -32.75
CA TYR A 43 4.85 3.64 -32.36
C TYR A 43 3.69 3.12 -31.51
N LEU A 44 3.10 1.97 -31.88
CA LEU A 44 2.01 1.38 -31.12
C LEU A 44 2.47 0.94 -29.72
N PHE A 45 3.67 0.38 -29.62
CA PHE A 45 4.31 0.03 -28.35
C PHE A 45 4.55 1.26 -27.47
N PHE A 46 5.04 2.36 -28.06
CA PHE A 46 5.28 3.59 -27.32
C PHE A 46 3.98 4.20 -26.78
N ILE A 47 2.93 4.24 -27.61
CA ILE A 47 1.60 4.72 -27.20
C ILE A 47 1.03 3.85 -26.06
N THR A 48 1.14 2.52 -26.17
CA THR A 48 0.67 1.62 -25.09
C THR A 48 1.46 1.81 -23.80
N LEU A 49 2.78 1.97 -23.85
CA LEU A 49 3.58 2.27 -22.66
C LEU A 49 3.15 3.57 -21.99
N VAL A 50 2.90 4.64 -22.77
CA VAL A 50 2.43 5.92 -22.24
C VAL A 50 1.07 5.77 -21.56
N VAL A 51 0.12 5.09 -22.20
CA VAL A 51 -1.22 4.86 -21.64
C VAL A 51 -1.16 4.06 -20.35
N ILE A 52 -0.31 3.03 -20.29
CA ILE A 52 -0.10 2.22 -19.07
C ILE A 52 0.52 3.08 -17.97
N GLY A 53 1.53 3.90 -18.28
CA GLY A 53 2.15 4.81 -17.31
C GLY A 53 1.14 5.79 -16.71
N VAL A 54 0.36 6.46 -17.56
CA VAL A 54 -0.69 7.41 -17.12
C VAL A 54 -1.78 6.69 -16.32
N GLY A 55 -2.24 5.52 -16.78
CA GLY A 55 -3.22 4.71 -16.06
C GLY A 55 -2.74 4.25 -14.68
N MET A 56 -1.48 3.83 -14.58
CA MET A 56 -0.87 3.39 -13.32
C MET A 56 -0.80 4.54 -12.31
N VAL A 57 -0.40 5.73 -12.74
CA VAL A 57 -0.40 6.94 -11.90
C VAL A 57 -1.83 7.25 -11.42
N GLY A 58 -2.83 7.21 -12.31
CA GLY A 58 -4.23 7.45 -11.95
C GLY A 58 -4.76 6.48 -10.87
N VAL A 59 -4.44 5.18 -10.97
CA VAL A 59 -4.84 4.18 -9.96
C VAL A 59 -4.16 4.44 -8.61
N ARG A 60 -2.87 4.79 -8.61
CA ARG A 60 -2.13 5.13 -7.39
C ARG A 60 -2.71 6.35 -6.67
N TYR A 61 -3.20 7.35 -7.42
CA TYR A 61 -3.84 8.53 -6.84
C TYR A 61 -5.12 8.19 -6.06
N SER A 62 -5.95 7.28 -6.58
CA SER A 62 -7.16 6.84 -5.87
C SER A 62 -6.83 6.08 -4.58
N GLN A 63 -5.81 5.21 -4.62
CA GLN A 63 -5.34 4.45 -3.46
C GLN A 63 -4.84 5.35 -2.32
N ILE A 64 -4.10 6.41 -2.64
CA ILE A 64 -3.60 7.38 -1.64
C ILE A 64 -4.75 8.02 -0.83
N SER A 65 -5.89 8.29 -1.47
CA SER A 65 -7.06 8.85 -0.80
C SER A 65 -7.65 7.85 0.19
N GLN A 66 -7.78 6.59 -0.23
CA GLN A 66 -8.28 5.51 0.62
C GLN A 66 -7.39 5.29 1.85
N TYR A 67 -6.07 5.31 1.69
CA TYR A 67 -5.13 5.16 2.81
C TYR A 67 -5.24 6.29 3.84
N ASN A 68 -5.50 7.53 3.42
CA ASN A 68 -5.69 8.64 4.36
C ASN A 68 -6.93 8.44 5.26
N TYR A 69 -8.02 7.91 4.71
CA TYR A 69 -9.21 7.59 5.50
C TYR A 69 -8.99 6.39 6.41
N GLU A 70 -8.29 5.37 5.93
CA GLU A 70 -7.95 4.19 6.70
C GLU A 70 -7.05 4.53 7.90
N ILE A 71 -6.03 5.37 7.70
CA ILE A 71 -5.17 5.89 8.78
C ILE A 71 -6.00 6.66 9.81
N GLN A 72 -6.96 7.49 9.38
CA GLN A 72 -7.83 8.22 10.30
C GLN A 72 -8.74 7.30 11.10
N ARG A 73 -9.31 6.26 10.47
CA ARG A 73 -10.12 5.25 11.16
C ARG A 73 -9.29 4.48 12.18
N LEU A 74 -8.12 3.98 11.78
CA LEU A 74 -7.21 3.26 12.67
C LEU A 74 -6.77 4.12 13.86
N LYS A 75 -6.45 5.40 13.64
CA LYS A 75 -6.13 6.34 14.73
C LYS A 75 -7.30 6.51 15.71
N LYS A 76 -8.53 6.57 15.20
CA LYS A 76 -9.73 6.66 16.03
C LYS A 76 -9.96 5.39 16.86
N GLU A 77 -9.79 4.22 16.24
CA GLU A 77 -9.90 2.93 16.93
C GLU A 77 -8.84 2.76 18.02
N ILE A 78 -7.59 3.12 17.74
CA ILE A 78 -6.51 3.12 18.74
C ILE A 78 -6.86 4.03 19.91
N ARG A 79 -7.39 5.23 19.66
CA ARG A 79 -7.82 6.14 20.73
C ARG A 79 -8.90 5.52 21.60
N ILE A 80 -9.95 4.96 21.00
CA ILE A 80 -11.04 4.29 21.73
C ILE A 80 -10.51 3.13 22.57
N ASN A 81 -9.62 2.30 22.00
CA ASN A 81 -9.04 1.17 22.72
C ASN A 81 -8.10 1.62 23.85
N LYS A 82 -7.41 2.75 23.70
CA LYS A 82 -6.59 3.34 24.76
C LYS A 82 -7.44 3.90 25.89
N GLU A 83 -8.54 4.57 25.57
CA GLU A 83 -9.51 5.07 26.56
C GLU A 83 -10.13 3.92 27.35
N LYS A 84 -10.54 2.84 26.68
CA LYS A 84 -11.03 1.61 27.34
C LYS A 84 -9.99 0.97 28.25
N ASN A 85 -8.74 0.86 27.80
CA ASN A 85 -7.67 0.33 28.65
C ASN A 85 -7.42 1.22 29.87
N THR A 86 -7.43 2.54 29.67
CA THR A 86 -7.23 3.50 30.76
C THR A 86 -8.39 3.42 31.77
N SER A 87 -9.64 3.32 31.30
CA SER A 87 -10.78 3.18 32.20
C SER A 87 -10.80 1.83 32.94
N LEU A 88 -10.33 0.75 32.32
CA LEU A 88 -10.15 -0.54 32.99
C LEU A 88 -9.03 -0.48 34.03
N GLN A 89 -7.91 0.16 33.72
CA GLN A 89 -6.83 0.36 34.68
C GLN A 89 -7.27 1.21 35.87
N LEU A 90 -8.03 2.27 35.64
CA LEU A 90 -8.63 3.08 36.71
C LEU A 90 -9.59 2.27 37.58
N GLN A 91 -10.39 1.37 36.99
CA GLN A 91 -11.26 0.47 37.77
C GLN A 91 -10.45 -0.52 38.61
N ILE A 92 -9.36 -1.07 38.06
CA ILE A 92 -8.45 -1.93 38.82
C ILE A 92 -7.82 -1.14 39.96
N GLU A 93 -7.38 0.09 39.73
CA GLU A 93 -6.79 0.95 40.76
C GLU A 93 -7.82 1.31 41.84
N GLN A 94 -9.06 1.59 41.47
CA GLN A 94 -10.17 1.82 42.40
C GLN A 94 -10.55 0.57 43.21
N LEU A 95 -10.56 -0.60 42.58
CA LEU A 95 -10.86 -1.89 43.22
C LEU A 95 -9.69 -2.39 44.09
N SER A 96 -8.46 -2.14 43.67
CA SER A 96 -7.23 -2.41 44.41
C SER A 96 -6.95 -1.35 45.46
N ASN A 97 -7.73 -0.27 45.50
CA ASN A 97 -7.50 0.80 46.44
C ASN A 97 -7.65 0.25 47.86
N ARG A 98 -6.56 0.38 48.64
CA ARG A 98 -6.39 -0.22 49.97
C ARG A 98 -7.55 0.13 50.90
N ASP A 99 -8.11 1.32 50.75
CA ASP A 99 -9.24 1.83 51.53
C ASP A 99 -10.51 0.99 51.35
N ARG A 100 -10.78 0.52 50.13
CA ARG A 100 -11.92 -0.36 49.83
C ARG A 100 -11.75 -1.73 50.47
N ILE A 101 -10.54 -2.27 50.43
CA ILE A 101 -10.19 -3.57 51.03
C ILE A 101 -10.30 -3.49 52.55
N ILE A 102 -9.82 -2.40 53.17
CA ILE A 102 -9.93 -2.16 54.61
C ILE A 102 -11.41 -1.99 54.99
N MET A 103 -12.18 -1.20 54.24
CA MET A 103 -13.61 -1.01 54.50
C MET A 103 -14.42 -2.32 54.39
N GLU A 104 -14.16 -3.15 53.37
CA GLU A 104 -14.85 -4.44 53.23
C GLU A 104 -14.39 -5.43 54.32
N ALA A 105 -13.11 -5.39 54.72
CA ALA A 105 -12.60 -6.17 55.84
C ALA A 105 -13.22 -5.78 57.18
N GLU A 106 -13.34 -4.48 57.46
CA GLU A 106 -14.01 -3.93 58.65
C GLU A 106 -15.49 -4.29 58.65
N ARG A 107 -16.17 -4.22 57.50
CA ARG A 107 -17.56 -4.66 57.34
C ARG A 107 -17.75 -6.14 57.62
N MET A 108 -16.76 -6.97 57.28
CA MET A 108 -16.72 -8.40 57.60
C MET A 108 -16.26 -8.68 59.04
N GLY A 109 -16.02 -7.66 59.87
CA GLY A 109 -15.62 -7.79 61.27
C GLY A 109 -14.14 -8.09 61.49
N MET A 110 -13.30 -7.93 60.47
CA MET A 110 -11.85 -8.11 60.57
C MET A 110 -11.16 -6.81 61.00
N VAL A 111 -10.24 -6.91 61.98
CA VAL A 111 -9.48 -5.77 62.50
C VAL A 111 -8.05 -5.84 61.99
N TYR A 112 -7.53 -4.72 61.47
CA TYR A 112 -6.16 -4.64 60.96
C TYR A 112 -5.15 -4.80 62.10
N ASN A 113 -4.40 -5.91 62.11
CA ASN A 113 -3.31 -6.16 63.05
C ASN A 113 -1.94 -6.02 62.34
N PRO A 114 -1.15 -4.97 62.63
CA PRO A 114 0.15 -4.74 61.99
C PRO A 114 1.24 -5.75 62.39
N GLU A 115 1.07 -6.48 63.49
CA GLU A 115 2.06 -7.45 64.01
C GLU A 115 2.02 -8.80 63.26
N ALA A 116 0.92 -9.13 62.57
CA ALA A 116 0.76 -10.40 61.85
C ALA A 116 1.34 -10.38 60.41
N ALA A 117 1.89 -9.24 59.97
CA ALA A 117 2.43 -9.07 58.64
C ALA A 117 3.90 -9.52 58.56
N HIS A 118 4.14 -10.79 58.24
CA HIS A 118 5.48 -11.25 57.88
C HIS A 118 5.87 -10.72 56.49
N LEU A 119 6.81 -9.77 56.45
CA LEU A 119 7.41 -9.24 55.22
C LEU A 119 8.27 -10.33 54.55
N VAL A 120 7.68 -11.11 53.64
CA VAL A 120 8.42 -12.03 52.77
C VAL A 120 9.18 -11.20 51.73
N GLY A 121 10.36 -10.68 52.08
CA GLY A 121 11.20 -9.96 51.11
C GLY A 121 12.40 -9.20 51.66
N GLN A 122 12.47 -8.88 52.96
CA GLN A 122 13.63 -8.17 53.52
C GLN A 122 14.67 -9.12 54.12
N SER A 123 15.32 -9.88 53.25
CA SER A 123 16.66 -10.41 53.56
C SER A 123 17.48 -10.35 52.28
N LYS A 124 18.50 -9.48 52.24
CA LYS A 124 19.75 -9.53 51.43
C LYS A 124 20.31 -8.18 50.96
N GLU A 125 19.66 -7.03 51.19
CA GLU A 125 20.25 -5.72 50.77
C GLU A 125 20.67 -4.76 51.89
N ALA A 126 20.23 -4.94 53.14
CA ALA A 126 20.63 -4.05 54.24
C ALA A 126 22.03 -4.34 54.82
N ALA A 127 22.62 -5.51 54.55
CA ALA A 127 23.87 -5.95 55.19
C ALA A 127 25.18 -5.44 54.51
N LYS A 128 25.12 -4.56 53.50
CA LYS A 128 26.31 -4.15 52.73
C LYS A 128 26.68 -2.66 52.80
N LYS A 129 25.95 -1.83 53.55
CA LYS A 129 26.20 -0.38 53.60
C LYS A 129 26.84 0.17 54.89
N ASP A 130 27.04 -0.66 55.92
CA ASP A 130 27.60 -0.18 57.21
C ASP A 130 29.10 -0.49 57.41
N GLY A 131 29.82 -0.86 56.34
CA GLY A 131 31.23 -1.30 56.43
C GLY A 131 32.29 -0.41 55.76
N LYS A 132 31.94 0.75 55.18
CA LYS A 132 32.90 1.55 54.40
C LYS A 132 32.64 3.05 54.50
N GLY A 133 32.93 3.64 55.66
CA GLY A 133 32.74 5.08 55.86
C GLY A 133 33.47 5.73 57.03
N SER A 134 34.40 5.04 57.70
CA SER A 134 35.16 5.65 58.81
C SER A 134 36.66 5.38 58.65
N LYS A 135 37.33 6.22 57.85
CA LYS A 135 38.79 6.48 57.81
C LYS A 135 39.09 7.46 56.67
N ALA A 136 38.78 8.74 56.84
CA ALA A 136 39.39 9.86 56.07
C ALA A 136 38.83 11.22 56.52
N ALA A 137 39.06 11.65 57.77
CA ALA A 137 38.85 13.05 58.16
C ALA A 137 39.55 13.38 59.49
N SER A 138 40.88 13.45 59.49
CA SER A 138 41.64 14.16 60.53
C SER A 138 43.05 14.46 60.05
N GLN A 139 43.20 15.48 59.19
CA GLN A 139 44.39 16.33 59.14
C GLN A 139 44.16 17.57 58.27
N LYS A 140 43.57 18.63 58.83
CA LYS A 140 43.90 20.03 58.47
C LYS A 140 43.25 21.06 59.42
N LYS A 141 44.06 21.59 60.34
CA LYS A 141 43.91 22.91 61.00
C LYS A 141 45.34 23.26 61.46
N GLN A 142 46.13 23.92 60.61
CA GLN A 142 46.50 25.36 60.64
C GLN A 142 47.16 25.82 61.96
N PRO A 143 48.10 26.78 61.94
CA PRO A 143 48.60 27.59 60.81
C PRO A 143 49.81 26.99 60.06
#